data_AF-A0A162Z641-F1
#
_entry.id   AF-A0A162Z641-F1
#
_cell.length_a   1.000
_cell.length_b   1.000
_cell.length_c   1.000
_cell.angle_alpha   90.00
_cell.angle_beta   90.00
_cell.angle_gamma   90.00
#
_symmetry.space_group_name_H-M   'P 1'
#
loop_
_entity.id
_entity.type
_entity.pdbx_description
1 polymer ?
#
loop_
_entity_poly.entity_id
_entity_poly.type
_entity_poly.pdbx_seq_one_letter_code
_entity_poly.pdbx_strand_id
1 'polypeptide(L)'
;MSMFNILPGFQKSPAGLERQILKRLPRITWVGTALFGALALVARALPWSGGEADIFIRIHTIDIYLIGLAILHWTVVLTVGIGAFIVMVMKGPAYVADAYPLMESDRPLPPDAPRVDRHRP
;
A
#
# COMPACT_ATOMS: atom_id res chain seq x y z
N MET A 1 -20.25 -15.21 -18.38
CA MET A 1 -20.35 -13.84 -17.82
C MET A 1 -18.95 -13.28 -17.64
N SER A 2 -18.63 -12.22 -18.37
CA SER A 2 -17.32 -11.55 -18.31
C SER A 2 -17.31 -10.64 -17.07
N MET A 3 -16.55 -10.98 -16.03
CA MET A 3 -16.43 -10.15 -14.81
C MET A 3 -15.63 -8.85 -15.04
N PHE A 4 -15.21 -8.55 -16.27
CA PHE A 4 -14.27 -7.46 -16.57
C PHE A 4 -14.58 -6.78 -17.91
N ASN A 5 -15.82 -6.32 -18.11
CA ASN A 5 -16.11 -5.45 -19.26
C ASN A 5 -15.49 -4.06 -19.03
N ILE A 6 -14.55 -3.70 -19.89
CA ILE A 6 -13.89 -2.39 -19.92
C ILE A 6 -14.77 -1.47 -20.79
N LEU A 7 -14.94 -0.22 -20.36
CA LEU A 7 -15.66 0.80 -21.13
C LEU A 7 -15.05 0.99 -22.54
N PRO A 8 -15.86 0.93 -23.61
CA PRO A 8 -15.38 1.19 -24.97
C PRO A 8 -14.87 2.64 -25.07
N GLY A 9 -13.69 2.84 -25.65
CA GLY A 9 -13.04 4.15 -25.76
C GLY A 9 -12.10 4.53 -24.60
N PHE A 10 -11.89 3.64 -23.61
CA PHE A 10 -10.96 3.91 -22.50
C PHE A 10 -9.51 4.10 -22.98
N GLN A 11 -8.94 5.28 -22.71
CA GLN A 11 -7.53 5.58 -22.93
C GLN A 11 -6.71 5.17 -21.72
N LYS A 12 -5.68 4.33 -21.93
CA LYS A 12 -4.80 3.88 -20.85
C LYS A 12 -3.85 5.00 -20.43
N SER A 13 -3.88 5.35 -19.15
CA SER A 13 -2.88 6.20 -18.54
C SER A 13 -1.48 5.55 -18.60
N PRO A 14 -0.42 6.31 -18.93
CA PRO A 14 0.95 5.78 -18.96
C PRO A 14 1.38 5.31 -17.57
N ALA A 15 2.22 4.27 -17.52
CA ALA A 15 2.71 3.71 -16.25
C ALA A 15 3.57 4.74 -15.50
N GLY A 16 3.16 5.11 -14.29
CA GLY A 16 3.88 6.05 -13.45
C GLY A 16 4.83 5.40 -12.44
N LEU A 17 5.26 6.19 -11.46
CA LEU A 17 6.15 5.78 -10.37
C LEU A 17 5.57 4.63 -9.54
N GLU A 18 4.24 4.53 -9.43
CA GLU A 18 3.55 3.47 -8.67
C GLU A 18 3.98 2.07 -9.12
N ARG A 19 4.13 1.87 -10.43
CA ARG A 19 4.44 0.56 -11.02
C ARG A 19 5.91 0.21 -10.85
N GLN A 20 6.78 1.21 -10.79
CA GLN A 20 8.19 1.01 -10.46
C GLN A 20 8.36 0.67 -8.98
N ILE A 21 7.65 1.38 -8.09
CA ILE A 21 7.65 1.13 -6.65
C ILE A 21 7.19 -0.32 -6.39
N LEU A 22 6.03 -0.73 -6.89
CA LEU A 22 5.49 -2.07 -6.69
C LEU A 22 6.43 -3.19 -7.19
N LYS A 23 7.15 -2.97 -8.30
CA LYS A 23 8.13 -3.94 -8.80
C LYS A 23 9.39 -4.05 -7.93
N ARG A 24 9.83 -2.94 -7.34
CA ARG A 24 11.04 -2.89 -6.51
C ARG A 24 10.77 -3.27 -5.06
N LEU A 25 9.53 -3.14 -4.62
CA LEU A 25 9.11 -3.34 -3.23
C LEU A 25 9.53 -4.70 -2.67
N PRO A 26 9.28 -5.86 -3.33
CA PRO A 26 9.70 -7.15 -2.81
C PRO A 26 11.21 -7.25 -2.62
N ARG A 27 11.98 -6.70 -3.56
CA ARG A 27 13.44 -6.69 -3.47
C ARG A 27 13.92 -5.83 -2.29
N ILE A 28 13.28 -4.69 -2.06
CA ILE A 28 13.60 -3.82 -0.92
C ILE A 28 13.31 -4.54 0.40
N THR A 29 12.17 -5.24 0.50
CA THR A 29 11.83 -6.03 1.70
C THR A 29 12.89 -7.07 2.01
N TRP A 30 13.31 -7.85 1.01
CA TRP A 30 14.30 -8.89 1.18
C TRP A 30 15.68 -8.33 1.54
N VAL A 31 16.12 -7.27 0.84
CA VAL A 31 17.43 -6.64 1.11
C VAL A 31 17.46 -5.99 2.49
N GLY A 32 16.41 -5.27 2.89
CA GLY A 32 16.32 -4.64 4.21
C GLY A 32 16.30 -5.67 5.33
N THR A 33 15.50 -6.72 5.19
CA THR A 33 15.44 -7.81 6.17
C THR A 33 16.78 -8.54 6.27
N ALA A 34 17.41 -8.85 5.14
CA ALA A 34 18.73 -9.48 5.11
C ALA A 34 19.81 -8.59 5.75
N LEU A 35 19.75 -7.27 5.55
CA LEU A 35 20.66 -6.31 6.16
C LEU A 35 20.55 -6.35 7.69
N PHE A 36 19.34 -6.31 8.26
CA PHE A 36 19.18 -6.38 9.72
C PHE A 36 19.65 -7.73 10.28
N GLY A 37 19.37 -8.84 9.58
CA GLY A 37 19.91 -10.15 9.94
C GLY A 37 21.44 -10.19 9.90
N ALA A 38 22.05 -9.62 8.87
CA ALA A 38 23.51 -9.52 8.75
C ALA A 38 24.12 -8.69 9.88
N LEU A 39 23.52 -7.54 10.23
CA LEU A 39 23.95 -6.73 11.37
C LEU A 39 23.87 -7.51 12.69
N ALA A 40 22.82 -8.32 12.87
CA ALA A 40 22.67 -9.16 14.05
C ALA A 40 23.74 -10.27 14.11
N LEU A 41 24.14 -10.82 12.98
CA LEU A 41 25.24 -11.80 12.91
C LEU A 41 26.60 -11.15 13.17
N VAL A 42 26.86 -9.96 12.61
CA VAL A 42 28.08 -9.20 12.87
C VAL A 42 28.17 -8.84 14.35
N ALA A 43 27.08 -8.42 14.98
CA ALA A 43 27.04 -8.16 16.41
C ALA A 43 27.45 -9.38 17.25
N ARG A 44 27.14 -10.60 16.80
CA ARG A 44 27.57 -11.84 17.48
C ARG A 44 29.01 -12.25 17.16
N ALA A 45 29.53 -11.88 15.99
CA ALA A 45 30.89 -12.21 15.56
C ALA A 45 31.96 -11.27 16.15
N LEU A 46 31.56 -10.10 16.65
CA LEU A 46 32.48 -9.14 17.25
C LEU A 46 33.02 -9.65 18.61
N PRO A 47 34.32 -9.48 18.90
CA PRO A 47 34.89 -9.82 20.19
C PRO A 47 34.48 -8.77 21.22
N TRP A 48 33.49 -9.09 22.05
CA TRP A 48 33.05 -8.23 23.14
C TRP A 48 33.95 -8.41 24.37
N SER A 49 34.43 -7.30 24.94
CA SER A 49 35.16 -7.28 26.21
C SER A 49 34.21 -7.02 27.38
N GLY A 50 34.32 -7.81 28.46
CA GLY A 50 33.52 -7.62 29.68
C GLY A 50 33.22 -8.93 30.39
N GLY A 51 32.43 -8.87 31.46
CA GLY A 51 31.87 -10.07 32.10
C GLY A 51 30.81 -10.74 31.22
N GLU A 52 30.60 -12.05 31.39
CA GLU A 52 29.63 -12.81 30.59
C GLU A 52 28.22 -12.22 30.63
N ALA A 53 27.78 -11.74 31.81
CA ALA A 53 26.49 -11.09 31.99
C ALA A 53 26.38 -9.76 31.21
N ASP A 54 27.44 -8.96 31.17
CA ASP A 54 27.44 -7.69 30.44
C ASP A 54 27.38 -7.91 28.92
N ILE A 55 28.12 -8.93 28.43
CA ILE A 55 28.11 -9.32 27.02
C ILE A 55 26.71 -9.79 26.62
N PHE A 56 26.09 -10.63 27.44
CA PHE A 56 24.73 -11.11 27.20
C PHE A 56 23.71 -9.97 27.10
N ILE A 57 23.72 -9.04 28.06
CA ILE A 57 22.80 -7.89 28.07
C ILE A 57 23.00 -7.00 26.84
N ARG A 58 24.26 -6.76 26.42
CA ARG A 58 24.57 -5.93 25.26
C ARG A 58 24.05 -6.55 23.96
N ILE A 59 24.32 -7.84 23.74
CA ILE A 59 23.85 -8.55 22.55
C ILE A 59 22.32 -8.56 22.50
N HIS A 60 21.65 -8.86 23.63
CA HIS A 60 20.19 -8.84 23.70
C HIS A 60 19.60 -7.46 23.41
N THR A 61 20.24 -6.41 23.91
CA THR A 61 19.80 -5.03 23.68
C THR A 61 19.92 -4.68 22.19
N ILE A 62 21.02 -5.06 21.54
CA ILE A 62 21.19 -4.89 20.08
C ILE A 62 20.12 -5.67 19.31
N ASP A 63 19.85 -6.91 19.70
CA ASP A 63 18.81 -7.73 19.07
C ASP A 63 17.42 -7.07 19.19
N ILE A 64 17.06 -6.52 20.36
CA ILE A 64 15.79 -5.81 20.56
C ILE A 64 15.67 -4.62 19.60
N TYR A 65 16.73 -3.81 19.46
CA TYR A 65 16.72 -2.68 18.52
C TYR A 65 16.63 -3.12 17.06
N LEU A 66 17.37 -4.16 16.67
CA LEU A 66 17.34 -4.68 15.30
C LEU A 66 15.98 -5.31 14.94
N ILE A 67 15.36 -6.03 15.87
CA ILE A 67 13.99 -6.54 15.70
C ILE A 67 13.00 -5.38 15.57
N GLY A 68 13.11 -4.36 16.41
CA GLY A 68 12.28 -3.16 16.31
C GLY A 68 12.42 -2.46 14.96
N LEU A 69 13.66 -2.33 14.47
CA LEU A 69 13.96 -1.72 13.17
C LEU A 69 13.45 -2.58 12.00
N ALA A 70 13.52 -3.90 12.10
CA ALA A 70 12.97 -4.82 11.11
C ALA A 70 11.43 -4.70 11.03
N ILE A 71 10.75 -4.66 12.17
CA ILE A 71 9.29 -4.45 12.22
C ILE A 71 8.93 -3.09 11.61
N LEU A 72 9.64 -2.01 11.99
CA LEU A 72 9.45 -0.69 11.43
C LEU A 72 9.67 -0.67 9.90
N HIS A 73 10.70 -1.38 9.43
CA HIS A 73 10.97 -1.49 8.00
C HIS A 73 9.80 -2.17 7.27
N TRP A 74 9.29 -3.28 7.79
CA TRP A 74 8.15 -3.99 7.18
C TRP A 74 6.89 -3.14 7.16
N THR A 75 6.60 -2.38 8.22
CA THR A 75 5.42 -1.49 8.26
C THR A 75 5.55 -0.37 7.24
N VAL A 76 6.70 0.30 7.15
CA VAL A 76 6.95 1.34 6.14
C VAL A 76 6.82 0.78 4.72
N VAL A 77 7.43 -0.37 4.45
CA VAL A 77 7.35 -1.05 3.15
C VAL A 77 5.91 -1.41 2.79
N LEU A 78 5.15 -1.94 3.73
CA LEU A 78 3.73 -2.28 3.55
C LEU A 78 2.90 -1.02 3.28
N THR A 79 3.10 0.06 4.04
CA THR A 79 2.40 1.33 3.84
C THR A 79 2.67 1.91 2.44
N VAL A 80 3.93 1.93 2.00
CA VAL A 80 4.30 2.39 0.65
C VAL A 80 3.69 1.47 -0.42
N GLY A 81 3.67 0.16 -0.19
CA GLY A 81 3.06 -0.81 -1.10
C GLY A 81 1.56 -0.61 -1.26
N ILE A 82 0.84 -0.39 -0.16
CA ILE A 82 -0.58 -0.07 -0.18
C ILE A 82 -0.82 1.25 -0.92
N GLY A 83 -0.05 2.30 -0.63
CA GLY A 83 -0.18 3.59 -1.32
C GLY A 83 0.02 3.46 -2.84
N ALA A 84 1.08 2.76 -3.27
CA ALA A 84 1.33 2.52 -4.69
C ALA A 84 0.25 1.64 -5.34
N PHE A 85 -0.27 0.64 -4.62
CA PHE A 85 -1.37 -0.20 -5.09
C PHE A 85 -2.65 0.61 -5.29
N ILE A 86 -3.00 1.48 -4.33
CA ILE A 86 -4.16 2.37 -4.43
C ILE A 86 -4.03 3.27 -5.66
N VAL A 87 -2.87 3.92 -5.86
CA VAL A 87 -2.64 4.77 -7.05
C VAL A 87 -2.75 3.96 -8.35
N MET A 88 -2.26 2.72 -8.37
CA MET A 88 -2.41 1.83 -9.52
C MET A 88 -3.89 1.51 -9.80
N VAL A 89 -4.69 1.25 -8.76
CA VAL A 89 -6.13 0.99 -8.88
C VAL A 89 -6.88 2.24 -9.33
N MET A 90 -6.55 3.41 -8.78
CA MET A 90 -7.14 4.70 -9.19
C MET A 90 -6.89 5.03 -10.66
N LYS A 91 -5.74 4.60 -11.21
CA LYS A 91 -5.40 4.73 -12.64
C LYS A 91 -5.90 3.55 -13.50
N GLY A 92 -6.45 2.51 -12.89
CA GLY A 92 -6.80 1.25 -13.53
C GLY A 92 -7.85 1.39 -14.65
N PRO A 93 -8.10 0.32 -15.42
CA PRO A 93 -9.12 0.35 -16.47
C PRO A 93 -10.49 0.71 -15.89
N ALA A 94 -11.23 1.57 -16.60
CA ALA A 94 -12.59 1.88 -16.22
C ALA A 94 -13.47 0.65 -16.48
N TYR A 95 -13.64 -0.16 -15.44
CA TYR A 95 -14.62 -1.24 -15.43
C TYR A 95 -16.02 -0.63 -15.47
N VAL A 96 -16.89 -1.21 -16.29
CA VAL A 96 -18.29 -0.81 -16.35
C VAL A 96 -18.90 -1.05 -14.96
N ALA A 97 -19.18 0.03 -14.24
CA ALA A 97 -19.97 -0.04 -13.02
C ALA A 97 -21.43 -0.34 -13.39
N ASP A 98 -22.19 -0.89 -12.44
CA ASP A 98 -23.63 -1.07 -12.60
C ASP A 98 -24.26 0.27 -12.93
N ALA A 99 -24.72 0.42 -14.17
CA ALA A 99 -25.33 1.65 -14.64
C ALA A 99 -26.66 1.84 -13.93
N TYR A 100 -26.71 2.73 -12.94
CA TYR A 100 -27.98 3.24 -12.45
C TYR A 100 -28.59 4.14 -13.52
N PRO A 101 -29.90 4.02 -13.81
CA PRO A 101 -30.59 4.96 -14.69
C PRO A 101 -30.49 6.36 -14.08
N LEU A 102 -29.65 7.20 -14.67
CA LEU A 102 -29.57 8.60 -14.30
C LEU A 102 -30.77 9.31 -14.94
N MET A 103 -31.77 9.64 -14.11
CA MET A 103 -32.88 10.51 -14.50
C MET A 103 -32.35 11.94 -14.57
N GLU A 104 -31.68 12.26 -15.67
CA GLU A 104 -31.13 13.58 -15.95
C GLU A 104 -32.27 14.50 -16.41
N SER A 105 -32.45 15.64 -15.73
CA SER A 105 -33.29 16.72 -16.24
C SER A 105 -32.39 17.83 -16.76
N ASP A 106 -32.53 18.18 -18.04
CA ASP A 106 -31.75 19.26 -18.68
C ASP A 106 -31.99 20.65 -18.06
N ARG A 107 -32.95 20.78 -17.15
CA ARG A 107 -33.32 22.04 -16.50
C ARG A 107 -33.21 21.91 -14.99
N PRO A 108 -32.66 22.93 -14.31
CA PRO A 108 -32.67 22.97 -12.85
C PRO A 108 -34.11 22.99 -12.35
N LEU A 109 -34.34 22.38 -11.19
CA LEU A 109 -35.64 22.36 -10.55
C LEU A 109 -36.07 23.82 -10.24
N PRO A 110 -37.25 24.27 -10.69
CA PRO A 110 -37.75 25.61 -10.36
C PRO A 110 -37.77 25.81 -8.84
N PRO A 111 -37.48 27.02 -8.32
CA PRO A 111 -37.44 27.29 -6.88
C PRO A 111 -38.74 26.91 -6.15
N ASP A 112 -39.86 26.98 -6.87
CA ASP A 112 -41.21 26.78 -6.35
C ASP A 112 -41.75 25.38 -6.65
N ALA A 113 -40.92 24.49 -7.22
CA ALA A 113 -41.37 23.16 -7.58
C ALA A 113 -41.68 22.33 -6.32
N PRO A 114 -42.80 21.60 -6.30
CA PRO A 114 -43.13 20.74 -5.18
C PRO A 114 -42.00 19.70 -4.98
N ARG A 115 -41.58 19.48 -3.73
CA ARG A 115 -40.63 18.40 -3.41
C ARG A 115 -41.26 17.08 -3.83
N VAL A 116 -40.81 16.55 -4.96
CA VAL A 116 -41.18 15.21 -5.41
C VAL A 116 -40.59 14.23 -4.41
N ASP A 117 -41.43 13.58 -3.63
CA ASP A 117 -41.01 12.51 -2.72
C ASP A 117 -40.61 11.30 -3.59
N ARG A 118 -39.30 11.09 -3.73
CA ARG A 118 -38.71 10.13 -4.69
C ARG A 118 -38.70 8.68 -4.18
N HIS A 119 -39.67 8.34 -3.33
CA HIS A 119 -39.83 7.02 -2.72
C HIS A 119 -41.22 6.44 -3.00
N ARG A 120 -41.61 6.30 -4.27
CA ARG A 120 -42.60 5.29 -4.65
C ARG A 120 -42.28 4.69 -6.02
N PRO A 121 -42.51 3.37 -6.17
CA PRO A 121 -42.15 2.60 -7.36
C PRO A 121 -42.96 2.99 -8.58
#